data_AF-A0A7Y4QJM5-F1
#
_entry.id   AF-A0A7Y4QJM5-F1
#
_cell.length_a   1.000
_cell.length_b   1.000
_cell.length_c   1.000
_cell.angle_alpha   90.00
_cell.angle_beta   90.00
_cell.angle_gamma   90.00
#
_symmetry.space_group_name_H-M   'P 1'
#
loop_
_entity.id
_entity.type
_entity.pdbx_description
1 polymer ?
#
loop_
_entity_poly.entity_id
_entity_poly.type
_entity_poly.pdbx_seq_one_letter_code
_entity_poly.pdbx_strand_id
1 'polypeptide(L)'
;MKFFCTTSVRRASAAKASRSGLTLVEMMITMSIFFMLMAGLIAVQFFGMRQDQLIESKLGASDQSRKAFDVMTLEIRKSKVFRVGNGTQSTFTPVPNGTGQQGTAIQLSFSTDTNSYVRYYFETNNARLCRIQSGVTGYRIIAQDLTNQMNFRAVNYTGTNLVTDITYKYVICVALHFKQYQYPLTQVGPGYLYDYYKLEFKVTPHCPDGA
;
A
#
# COMPACT_ATOMS: atom_id res chain seq x y z
N MET A 1 13.72 -32.35 97.12
CA MET A 1 13.26 -31.00 96.75
C MET A 1 11.91 -31.12 96.06
N LYS A 2 10.87 -30.52 96.65
CA LYS A 2 9.52 -30.42 96.08
C LYS A 2 9.49 -29.21 95.15
N PHE A 3 9.05 -29.38 93.91
CA PHE A 3 8.70 -28.26 93.03
C PHE A 3 7.19 -28.34 92.74
N PHE A 4 6.47 -27.35 93.27
CA PHE A 4 5.12 -27.00 92.85
C PHE A 4 5.24 -26.17 91.57
N CYS A 5 4.52 -26.55 90.52
CA CYS A 5 4.24 -25.69 89.38
C CYS A 5 2.72 -25.76 89.11
N THR A 6 2.05 -24.64 89.35
CA THR A 6 0.61 -24.46 89.17
C THR A 6 0.29 -23.91 87.77
N THR A 7 -0.94 -24.23 87.35
CA THR A 7 -1.84 -23.47 86.44
C THR A 7 -1.55 -23.44 84.95
N SER A 8 -2.48 -24.02 84.17
CA SER A 8 -3.46 -23.25 83.37
C SER A 8 -4.18 -24.14 82.35
N VAL A 9 -5.42 -24.52 82.62
CA VAL A 9 -6.35 -25.01 81.58
C VAL A 9 -6.83 -23.79 80.79
N ARG A 10 -6.39 -23.63 79.53
CA ARG A 10 -7.03 -22.71 78.58
C ARG A 10 -8.03 -23.49 77.73
N ARG A 11 -9.33 -23.26 77.95
CA ARG A 11 -10.36 -23.59 76.98
C ARG A 11 -10.63 -22.39 76.06
N ALA A 12 -10.53 -22.70 74.77
CA ALA A 12 -11.29 -22.20 73.62
C ALA A 12 -11.34 -20.70 73.30
N SER A 13 -10.93 -20.39 72.08
CA SER A 13 -11.86 -19.78 71.12
C SER A 13 -11.55 -20.34 69.74
N ALA A 14 -12.49 -21.14 69.22
CA ALA A 14 -12.42 -21.64 67.86
C ALA A 14 -12.49 -20.46 66.90
N ALA A 15 -11.46 -20.32 66.05
CA ALA A 15 -11.56 -19.46 64.88
C ALA A 15 -12.78 -19.92 64.09
N LYS A 16 -13.82 -19.08 64.07
CA LYS A 16 -15.02 -19.28 63.29
C LYS A 16 -14.58 -19.14 61.83
N ALA A 17 -14.15 -20.24 61.21
CA ALA A 17 -14.01 -20.33 59.78
C ALA A 17 -15.39 -19.98 59.22
N SER A 18 -15.54 -18.78 58.65
CA SER A 18 -16.78 -18.42 57.98
C SER A 18 -16.95 -19.45 56.86
N ARG A 19 -17.95 -20.33 57.04
CA ARG A 19 -18.44 -21.18 55.96
C ARG A 19 -19.11 -20.26 54.95
N SER A 20 -18.33 -19.66 54.08
CA SER A 20 -18.82 -18.96 52.90
C SER A 20 -18.95 -19.98 51.78
N GLY A 21 -19.97 -20.85 51.89
CA GLY A 21 -20.37 -21.67 50.75
C GLY A 21 -21.19 -20.78 49.81
N LEU A 22 -20.72 -20.57 48.58
CA LEU A 22 -21.48 -19.87 47.55
C LEU A 22 -22.83 -20.56 47.40
N THR A 23 -23.90 -19.77 47.45
CA THR A 23 -25.25 -20.29 47.24
C THR A 23 -25.40 -20.78 45.81
N LEU A 24 -26.24 -21.79 45.58
CA LEU A 24 -26.46 -22.38 44.25
C LEU A 24 -26.87 -21.30 43.22
N VAL A 25 -27.60 -20.28 43.68
CA VAL A 25 -28.00 -19.11 42.89
C VAL A 25 -26.81 -18.23 42.50
N GLU A 26 -25.87 -17.94 43.40
CA GLU A 26 -24.63 -17.20 43.06
C GLU A 26 -23.78 -17.96 42.03
N MET A 27 -23.72 -19.28 42.12
CA MET A 27 -23.03 -20.11 41.11
C MET A 27 -23.72 -20.04 39.74
N MET A 28 -25.05 -19.97 39.68
CA MET A 28 -25.77 -19.83 38.40
C MET A 28 -25.56 -18.45 37.76
N ILE A 29 -25.56 -17.39 38.56
CA ILE A 29 -25.36 -16.01 38.08
C ILE A 29 -23.90 -15.81 37.63
N THR A 30 -22.93 -16.33 38.38
CA THR A 30 -21.51 -16.21 37.99
C THR A 30 -21.21 -16.96 36.69
N MET A 31 -21.80 -18.15 36.50
CA MET A 31 -21.66 -18.91 35.25
C MET A 31 -22.31 -18.19 34.06
N SER A 32 -23.51 -17.61 34.24
CA SER A 32 -24.18 -16.88 33.15
C SER A 32 -23.41 -15.64 32.70
N ILE A 33 -22.88 -14.87 33.66
CA ILE A 33 -22.02 -13.70 33.37
C ILE A 33 -20.73 -14.16 32.67
N PHE A 34 -20.10 -15.24 33.15
CA PHE A 34 -18.88 -15.78 32.54
C PHE A 34 -19.08 -16.21 31.08
N PHE A 35 -20.16 -16.94 30.78
CA PHE A 35 -20.48 -17.34 29.40
C PHE A 35 -20.73 -16.13 28.49
N MET A 36 -21.45 -15.13 28.99
CA MET A 36 -21.68 -13.90 28.24
C MET A 36 -20.36 -13.16 27.94
N LEU A 37 -19.45 -13.12 28.91
CA LEU A 37 -18.11 -12.52 28.75
C LEU A 37 -17.26 -13.28 27.72
N MET A 38 -17.23 -14.62 27.83
CA MET A 38 -16.45 -15.46 26.92
C MET A 38 -16.97 -15.38 25.48
N ALA A 39 -18.29 -15.37 25.29
CA ALA A 39 -18.89 -15.17 23.97
C ALA A 39 -18.53 -13.80 23.38
N GLY A 40 -18.52 -12.74 24.21
CA GLY A 40 -18.07 -11.41 23.81
C GLY A 40 -16.61 -11.38 23.36
N LEU A 41 -15.70 -12.01 24.12
CA LEU A 41 -14.28 -12.08 23.78
C LEU A 41 -14.04 -12.82 22.46
N ILE A 42 -14.72 -13.94 22.24
CA ILE A 42 -14.63 -14.70 20.98
C ILE A 42 -15.12 -13.86 19.80
N ALA A 43 -16.24 -13.14 19.97
CA ALA A 43 -16.78 -12.26 18.92
C ALA A 43 -15.79 -11.14 18.54
N VAL A 44 -15.14 -10.52 19.53
CA VAL A 44 -14.11 -9.50 19.29
C VAL A 44 -12.90 -10.09 18.58
N GLN A 45 -12.45 -11.29 18.95
CA GLN A 45 -11.33 -11.96 18.27
C GLN A 45 -11.63 -12.26 16.80
N PHE A 46 -12.82 -12.77 16.48
CA PHE A 46 -13.23 -13.01 15.09
C PHE A 46 -13.35 -11.72 14.28
N PHE A 47 -13.84 -10.66 14.91
CA PHE A 47 -13.91 -9.35 14.27
C PHE A 47 -12.51 -8.79 13.99
N GLY A 48 -11.59 -8.90 14.95
CA GLY A 48 -10.19 -8.47 14.79
C GLY A 48 -9.51 -9.16 13.61
N MET A 49 -9.59 -10.49 13.52
CA MET A 49 -8.99 -11.24 12.41
C MET A 49 -9.53 -10.84 11.03
N ARG A 50 -10.83 -10.52 10.93
CA ARG A 50 -11.42 -10.04 9.66
C ARG A 50 -10.93 -8.64 9.29
N GLN A 51 -10.78 -7.77 10.28
CA GLN A 51 -10.30 -6.42 10.05
C GLN A 51 -8.82 -6.41 9.63
N ASP A 52 -8.00 -7.27 10.23
CA ASP A 52 -6.58 -7.39 9.91
C ASP A 52 -6.36 -7.78 8.44
N GLN A 53 -7.13 -8.75 7.92
CA GLN A 53 -7.04 -9.18 6.51
C GLN A 53 -7.35 -8.04 5.52
N LEU A 54 -8.31 -7.17 5.85
CA LEU A 54 -8.67 -6.03 5.02
C LEU A 54 -7.58 -4.95 5.04
N ILE A 55 -7.01 -4.68 6.21
CA ILE A 55 -5.95 -3.69 6.38
C ILE A 55 -4.67 -4.17 5.69
N GLU A 56 -4.31 -5.43 5.85
CA GLU A 56 -3.11 -6.02 5.23
C GLU A 56 -3.15 -5.93 3.70
N SER A 57 -4.30 -6.18 3.09
CA SER A 57 -4.48 -6.04 1.62
C SER A 57 -4.22 -4.59 1.15
N LYS A 58 -4.70 -3.60 1.91
CA LYS A 58 -4.46 -2.17 1.63
C LYS A 58 -2.99 -1.78 1.84
N LEU A 59 -2.37 -2.28 2.90
CA LEU A 59 -0.96 -2.02 3.20
C LEU A 59 -0.04 -2.66 2.15
N GLY A 60 -0.32 -3.89 1.72
CA GLY A 60 0.44 -4.59 0.69
C GLY A 60 0.37 -3.89 -0.67
N ALA A 61 -0.81 -3.41 -1.07
CA ALA A 61 -0.96 -2.60 -2.28
C ALA A 61 -0.15 -1.29 -2.21
N SER A 62 -0.14 -0.64 -1.04
CA SER A 62 0.64 0.59 -0.81
C SER A 62 2.14 0.35 -0.84
N ASP A 63 2.63 -0.71 -0.19
CA ASP A 63 4.07 -1.04 -0.16
C ASP A 63 4.62 -1.37 -1.55
N GLN A 64 3.90 -2.19 -2.32
CA GLN A 64 4.27 -2.50 -3.69
C GLN A 64 4.29 -1.24 -4.58
N SER A 65 3.30 -0.37 -4.40
CA SER A 65 3.23 0.89 -5.15
C SER A 65 4.40 1.82 -4.82
N ARG A 66 4.80 1.90 -3.54
CA ARG A 66 5.98 2.67 -3.12
C ARG A 66 7.26 2.16 -3.78
N LYS A 67 7.47 0.84 -3.82
CA LYS A 67 8.64 0.22 -4.49
C LYS A 67 8.66 0.51 -6.00
N ALA A 68 7.49 0.41 -6.66
CA ALA A 68 7.35 0.74 -8.06
C ALA A 68 7.68 2.22 -8.34
N PHE A 69 7.22 3.12 -7.47
CA PHE A 69 7.48 4.55 -7.58
C PHE A 69 8.90 4.94 -7.26
N ASP A 70 9.56 4.31 -6.31
CA ASP A 70 10.95 4.62 -5.97
C ASP A 70 11.86 4.38 -7.18
N VAL A 71 11.68 3.23 -7.85
CA VAL A 71 12.44 2.90 -9.08
C VAL A 71 12.18 3.92 -10.18
N MET A 72 10.91 4.22 -10.48
CA MET A 72 10.56 5.16 -11.55
C MET A 72 11.02 6.60 -11.23
N THR A 73 10.88 7.02 -9.97
CA THR A 73 11.32 8.35 -9.51
C THR A 73 12.83 8.50 -9.62
N LEU A 74 13.59 7.48 -9.22
CA LEU A 74 15.05 7.49 -9.36
C LEU A 74 15.48 7.56 -10.81
N GLU A 75 14.80 6.85 -11.71
CA GLU A 75 15.11 6.89 -13.13
C GLU A 75 14.75 8.23 -13.77
N ILE A 76 13.61 8.83 -13.41
CA ILE A 76 13.25 10.19 -13.84
C ILE A 76 14.30 11.19 -13.34
N ARG A 77 14.71 11.11 -12.08
CA ARG A 77 15.73 12.01 -11.49
C ARG A 77 17.08 11.89 -12.20
N LYS A 78 17.47 10.67 -12.59
CA LYS A 78 18.71 10.38 -13.33
C LYS A 78 18.62 10.68 -14.83
N SER A 79 17.41 10.81 -15.37
CA SER A 79 17.24 11.06 -16.80
C SER A 79 17.78 12.43 -17.20
N LYS A 80 18.54 12.44 -18.31
CA LYS A 80 19.05 13.67 -18.92
C LYS A 80 18.03 14.21 -19.91
N VAL A 81 17.48 13.33 -20.73
CA VAL A 81 16.41 13.61 -21.71
C VAL A 81 15.20 12.76 -21.36
N PHE A 82 14.02 13.37 -21.32
CA PHE A 82 12.75 12.69 -21.10
C PHE A 82 11.74 13.17 -22.14
N ARG A 83 10.95 12.24 -22.67
CA ARG A 83 9.96 12.50 -23.71
C ARG A 83 8.65 11.84 -23.32
N VAL A 84 7.59 12.63 -23.26
CA VAL A 84 6.22 12.11 -23.11
C VAL A 84 5.69 11.78 -24.50
N GLY A 85 4.96 10.68 -24.63
CA GLY A 85 4.49 10.20 -25.91
C GLY A 85 3.46 9.09 -25.79
N ASN A 86 3.13 8.51 -26.93
CA ASN A 86 2.31 7.31 -27.00
C ASN A 86 3.16 6.16 -27.52
N GLY A 87 3.05 5.00 -26.90
CA GLY A 87 3.89 3.88 -27.26
C GLY A 87 3.48 2.57 -26.66
N THR A 88 4.10 1.52 -27.18
CA THR A 88 3.99 0.14 -26.74
C THR A 88 5.39 -0.38 -26.40
N GLN A 89 5.51 -1.70 -26.25
CA GLN A 89 6.80 -2.36 -26.08
C GLN A 89 7.78 -2.06 -27.22
N SER A 90 7.31 -2.05 -28.48
CA SER A 90 8.17 -1.89 -29.66
C SER A 90 8.23 -0.45 -30.15
N THR A 91 7.09 0.25 -30.16
CA THR A 91 6.97 1.57 -30.78
C THR A 91 6.85 2.69 -29.75
N PHE A 92 7.38 3.87 -30.07
CA PHE A 92 7.16 5.08 -29.29
C PHE A 92 7.17 6.29 -30.19
N THR A 93 6.13 7.10 -30.06
CA THR A 93 5.93 8.34 -30.80
C THR A 93 5.88 9.48 -29.78
N PRO A 94 6.92 10.33 -29.71
CA PRO A 94 6.91 11.47 -28.80
C PRO A 94 5.84 12.48 -29.20
N VAL A 95 5.27 13.17 -28.22
CA VAL A 95 4.36 14.29 -28.46
C VAL A 95 5.17 15.50 -28.97
N PRO A 96 4.82 16.10 -30.12
CA PRO A 96 5.61 17.17 -30.72
C PRO A 96 5.59 18.45 -29.89
N ASN A 97 6.64 19.27 -30.06
CA ASN A 97 6.71 20.58 -29.44
C ASN A 97 5.55 21.48 -29.91
N GLY A 98 5.02 22.32 -29.03
CA GLY A 98 3.85 23.16 -29.27
C GLY A 98 2.50 22.51 -28.94
N THR A 99 2.49 21.22 -28.57
CA THR A 99 1.27 20.52 -28.13
C THR A 99 1.37 20.11 -26.67
N GLY A 100 0.23 20.03 -25.98
CA GLY A 100 0.18 19.69 -24.56
C GLY A 100 0.80 18.31 -24.30
N GLN A 101 1.89 18.30 -23.55
CA GLN A 101 2.72 17.12 -23.33
C GLN A 101 2.01 16.10 -22.41
N GLN A 102 1.22 15.22 -23.03
CA GLN A 102 0.49 14.15 -22.37
C GLN A 102 0.45 12.91 -23.26
N GLY A 103 0.60 11.72 -22.67
CA GLY A 103 0.51 10.47 -23.41
C GLY A 103 0.49 9.20 -22.56
N THR A 104 0.39 8.04 -23.20
CA THR A 104 0.32 6.72 -22.56
C THR A 104 1.68 6.13 -22.22
N ALA A 105 2.77 6.78 -22.63
CA ALA A 105 4.14 6.34 -22.39
C ALA A 105 5.07 7.51 -22.09
N ILE A 106 6.17 7.20 -21.39
CA ILE A 106 7.29 8.09 -21.19
C ILE A 106 8.59 7.35 -21.50
N GLN A 107 9.47 8.01 -22.24
CA GLN A 107 10.81 7.51 -22.54
C GLN A 107 11.85 8.38 -21.85
N LEU A 108 12.77 7.73 -21.13
CA LEU A 108 13.81 8.33 -20.32
C LEU A 108 15.17 7.89 -20.86
N SER A 109 16.01 8.85 -21.23
CA SER A 109 17.40 8.61 -21.65
C SER A 109 18.34 9.19 -20.59
N PHE A 110 19.30 8.38 -20.16
CA PHE A 110 20.29 8.79 -19.13
C PHE A 110 21.46 9.58 -19.71
N SER A 111 21.58 9.61 -21.04
CA SER A 111 22.58 10.38 -21.77
C SER A 111 21.88 11.22 -22.85
N THR A 112 22.66 11.93 -23.66
CA THR A 112 22.17 12.62 -24.86
C THR A 112 21.85 11.67 -26.00
N ASP A 113 22.32 10.41 -25.94
CA ASP A 113 21.94 9.38 -26.90
C ASP A 113 20.50 8.92 -26.65
N THR A 114 19.64 9.16 -27.64
CA THR A 114 18.22 8.82 -27.60
C THR A 114 17.93 7.36 -27.97
N ASN A 115 18.96 6.60 -28.39
CA ASN A 115 18.85 5.16 -28.67
C ASN A 115 19.02 4.31 -27.40
N SER A 116 19.69 4.84 -26.38
CA SER A 116 19.77 4.25 -25.04
C SER A 116 18.69 4.85 -24.14
N TYR A 117 17.68 4.06 -23.81
CA TYR A 117 16.53 4.53 -23.05
C TYR A 117 15.91 3.46 -22.16
N VAL A 118 15.20 3.92 -21.15
CA VAL A 118 14.19 3.18 -20.40
C VAL A 118 12.84 3.77 -20.75
N ARG A 119 11.89 2.92 -21.13
CA ARG A 119 10.53 3.34 -21.48
C ARG A 119 9.55 2.71 -20.52
N TYR A 120 8.68 3.56 -19.99
CA TYR A 120 7.47 3.14 -19.29
C TYR A 120 6.30 3.31 -20.23
N TYR A 121 5.52 2.26 -20.43
CA TYR A 121 4.33 2.31 -21.28
C TYR A 121 3.18 1.60 -20.60
N PHE A 122 1.99 2.15 -20.80
CA PHE A 122 0.76 1.54 -20.35
C PHE A 122 0.23 0.56 -21.40
N GLU A 123 0.08 -0.70 -21.01
CA GLU A 123 -0.51 -1.73 -21.86
C GLU A 123 -1.99 -1.90 -21.51
N THR A 124 -2.84 -1.30 -22.34
CA THR A 124 -4.30 -1.25 -22.13
C THR A 124 -4.94 -2.64 -22.11
N ASN A 125 -4.52 -3.55 -23.00
CA ASN A 125 -5.11 -4.90 -23.12
C ASN A 125 -4.95 -5.73 -21.85
N ASN A 126 -3.78 -5.63 -21.22
CA ASN A 126 -3.43 -6.37 -20.02
C ASN A 126 -3.54 -5.53 -18.74
N ALA A 127 -4.05 -4.29 -18.82
CA ALA A 127 -4.25 -3.39 -17.70
C ALA A 127 -2.99 -3.23 -16.82
N ARG A 128 -1.81 -3.08 -17.44
CA ARG A 128 -0.53 -3.08 -16.72
C ARG A 128 0.43 -2.00 -17.19
N LEU A 129 1.23 -1.50 -16.26
CA LEU A 129 2.33 -0.59 -16.54
C LEU A 129 3.61 -1.41 -16.65
N CYS A 130 4.27 -1.32 -17.80
CA CYS A 130 5.48 -2.06 -18.08
C CYS A 130 6.67 -1.11 -18.24
N ARG A 131 7.84 -1.57 -17.80
CA ARG A 131 9.15 -0.95 -18.00
C ARG A 131 9.96 -1.80 -18.95
N ILE A 132 10.55 -1.18 -19.96
CA ILE A 132 11.52 -1.80 -20.86
C ILE A 132 12.80 -0.99 -20.88
N GLN A 133 13.89 -1.65 -21.28
CA GLN A 133 15.18 -1.01 -21.46
C GLN A 133 15.71 -1.34 -22.85
N SER A 134 16.26 -0.34 -23.53
CA SER A 134 16.88 -0.51 -24.83
C SER A 134 18.01 -1.54 -24.76
N GLY A 135 18.07 -2.43 -25.75
CA GLY A 135 19.05 -3.53 -25.81
C GLY A 135 18.77 -4.73 -24.90
N VAL A 136 17.69 -4.72 -24.11
CA VAL A 136 17.29 -5.84 -23.26
C VAL A 136 15.99 -6.47 -23.79
N THR A 137 16.02 -7.78 -24.03
CA THR A 137 14.82 -8.52 -24.42
C THR A 137 13.93 -8.76 -23.22
N GLY A 138 12.67 -8.34 -23.30
CA GLY A 138 11.67 -8.51 -22.25
C GLY A 138 11.19 -7.20 -21.64
N TYR A 139 10.23 -7.31 -20.73
CA TYR A 139 9.66 -6.19 -19.99
C TYR A 139 9.50 -6.58 -18.52
N ARG A 140 9.59 -5.58 -17.64
CA ARG A 140 9.29 -5.71 -16.22
C ARG A 140 7.93 -5.08 -15.93
N ILE A 141 7.05 -5.82 -15.27
CA ILE A 141 5.77 -5.29 -14.81
C ILE A 141 6.03 -4.42 -13.57
N ILE A 142 5.56 -3.18 -13.60
CA ILE A 142 5.74 -2.19 -12.53
C ILE A 142 4.48 -2.08 -11.69
N ALA A 143 3.32 -2.04 -12.35
CA ALA A 143 2.01 -2.07 -11.74
C ALA A 143 1.08 -2.92 -12.61
N GLN A 144 0.14 -3.61 -11.99
CA GLN A 144 -0.88 -4.39 -12.70
C GLN A 144 -2.26 -3.91 -12.24
N ASP A 145 -3.31 -4.41 -12.88
CA ASP A 145 -4.69 -4.10 -12.50
C ASP A 145 -5.05 -2.61 -12.54
N LEU A 146 -4.59 -1.96 -13.61
CA LEU A 146 -4.84 -0.56 -13.87
C LEU A 146 -6.13 -0.36 -14.68
N THR A 147 -6.72 0.82 -14.61
CA THR A 147 -7.83 1.21 -15.49
C THR A 147 -7.31 1.76 -16.81
N ASN A 148 -8.20 2.03 -17.77
CA ASN A 148 -7.82 2.57 -19.08
C ASN A 148 -7.53 4.08 -19.08
N GLN A 149 -7.66 4.77 -17.94
CA GLN A 149 -7.50 6.21 -17.83
C GLN A 149 -6.14 6.58 -17.22
N MET A 150 -5.07 6.25 -17.93
CA MET A 150 -3.70 6.37 -17.45
C MET A 150 -2.93 7.35 -18.33
N ASN A 151 -2.30 8.35 -17.72
CA ASN A 151 -1.56 9.35 -18.46
C ASN A 151 -0.26 9.77 -17.76
N PHE A 152 0.80 9.85 -18.56
CA PHE A 152 1.98 10.63 -18.27
C PHE A 152 1.72 12.05 -18.76
N ARG A 153 1.94 13.02 -17.89
CA ARG A 153 1.74 14.44 -18.18
C ARG A 153 2.98 15.20 -17.79
N ALA A 154 3.38 16.14 -18.62
CA ALA A 154 4.40 17.11 -18.29
C ALA A 154 3.73 18.42 -17.93
N VAL A 155 4.01 18.94 -16.74
CA VAL A 155 3.44 20.19 -16.24
C VAL A 155 4.53 21.19 -15.93
N ASN A 156 4.17 22.47 -16.01
CA ASN A 156 5.05 23.57 -15.70
C ASN A 156 5.48 23.56 -14.21
N TYR A 157 6.40 24.44 -13.84
CA TYR A 157 6.92 24.56 -12.47
C TYR A 157 5.82 24.88 -11.42
N THR A 158 4.67 25.42 -11.84
CA THR A 158 3.51 25.64 -10.94
C THR A 158 2.67 24.38 -10.73
N GLY A 159 2.91 23.31 -11.50
CA GLY A 159 2.33 21.99 -11.28
C GLY A 159 0.91 21.77 -11.83
N THR A 160 0.38 22.70 -12.63
CA THR A 160 -1.05 22.74 -12.99
C THR A 160 -1.28 22.65 -14.50
N ASN A 161 -0.51 23.41 -15.28
CA ASN A 161 -0.72 23.51 -16.72
C ASN A 161 0.19 22.55 -17.47
N LEU A 162 -0.35 21.91 -18.50
CA LEU A 162 0.46 21.09 -19.41
C LEU A 162 1.49 21.99 -20.10
N VAL A 163 2.73 21.51 -20.16
CA VAL A 163 3.77 22.18 -20.92
C VAL A 163 3.52 21.96 -22.41
N THR A 164 3.64 23.03 -23.17
CA THR A 164 3.62 23.00 -24.64
C THR A 164 5.01 23.22 -25.22
N ASP A 165 5.85 23.98 -24.53
CA ASP A 165 7.24 24.25 -24.90
C ASP A 165 8.22 23.34 -24.13
N ILE A 166 8.86 22.42 -24.84
CA ILE A 166 9.81 21.46 -24.27
C ILE A 166 11.26 21.98 -24.17
N THR A 167 11.48 23.27 -24.37
CA THR A 167 12.83 23.90 -24.31
C THR A 167 13.46 23.82 -22.92
N TYR A 168 12.64 23.81 -21.86
CA TYR A 168 13.09 23.78 -20.47
C TYR A 168 12.59 22.55 -19.73
N LYS A 169 13.26 22.20 -18.63
CA LYS A 169 12.80 21.13 -17.74
C LYS A 169 11.41 21.41 -17.17
N TYR A 170 10.64 20.34 -17.10
CA TYR A 170 9.28 20.34 -16.59
C TYR A 170 9.08 19.23 -15.56
N VAL A 171 7.99 19.32 -14.82
CA VAL A 171 7.60 18.34 -13.81
C VAL A 171 6.85 17.21 -14.51
N ILE A 172 7.27 15.97 -14.27
CA ILE A 172 6.56 14.79 -14.77
C ILE A 172 5.50 14.40 -13.73
N CYS A 173 4.24 14.49 -14.13
CA CYS A 173 3.08 14.01 -13.41
C CYS A 173 2.68 12.65 -13.97
N VAL A 174 2.44 11.70 -13.08
CA VAL A 174 1.93 10.38 -13.45
C VAL A 174 0.75 10.07 -12.55
N ALA A 175 -0.36 9.68 -13.17
CA ALA A 175 -1.54 9.22 -12.48
C ALA A 175 -1.77 7.75 -12.79
N LEU A 176 -1.75 6.93 -11.74
CA LEU A 176 -2.12 5.52 -11.80
C LEU A 176 -3.48 5.30 -11.11
N HIS A 177 -4.39 4.64 -11.81
CA HIS A 177 -5.72 4.28 -11.33
C HIS A 177 -5.82 2.76 -11.29
N PHE A 178 -6.09 2.19 -10.13
CA PHE A 178 -6.18 0.75 -9.94
C PHE A 178 -7.65 0.32 -9.83
N LYS A 179 -7.98 -0.83 -10.44
CA LYS A 179 -9.32 -1.46 -10.36
C LYS A 179 -9.43 -2.56 -9.31
N GLN A 180 -8.31 -3.02 -8.76
CA GLN A 180 -8.24 -3.98 -7.66
C GLN A 180 -6.92 -3.86 -6.90
N TYR A 181 -6.85 -4.47 -5.71
CA TYR A 181 -5.60 -4.61 -4.97
C TYR A 181 -4.66 -5.58 -5.67
N GLN A 182 -3.36 -5.27 -5.64
CA GLN A 182 -2.31 -6.07 -6.26
C GLN A 182 -2.11 -7.45 -5.57
N TYR A 183 -2.53 -7.60 -4.29
CA TYR A 183 -2.42 -8.83 -3.50
C TYR A 183 -3.62 -8.99 -2.55
N PRO A 184 -4.82 -9.31 -3.08
CA PRO A 184 -5.98 -9.33 -2.24
C PRO A 184 -6.05 -10.66 -1.46
N LEU A 185 -6.02 -10.58 -0.12
CA LEU A 185 -6.30 -11.74 0.76
C LEU A 185 -7.81 -12.05 0.78
N THR A 186 -8.62 -11.08 0.38
CA THR A 186 -10.05 -11.21 0.12
C THR A 186 -10.30 -11.50 -1.36
N GLN A 187 -11.30 -12.28 -1.72
CA GLN A 187 -11.63 -12.47 -3.14
C GLN A 187 -11.98 -11.12 -3.79
N VAL A 188 -11.43 -10.83 -4.97
CA VAL A 188 -11.71 -9.64 -5.76
C VAL A 188 -12.14 -10.08 -7.16
N GLY A 189 -13.23 -9.52 -7.68
CA GLY A 189 -13.82 -9.90 -8.97
C GLY A 189 -15.33 -9.71 -9.01
N PRO A 190 -15.99 -10.10 -10.12
CA PRO A 190 -17.44 -9.95 -10.28
C PRO A 190 -18.19 -10.67 -9.15
N GLY A 191 -18.98 -9.93 -8.35
CA GLY A 191 -19.67 -10.46 -7.18
C GLY A 191 -18.92 -10.31 -5.84
N TYR A 192 -17.74 -9.70 -5.84
CA TYR A 192 -16.91 -9.45 -4.66
C TYR A 192 -16.58 -7.96 -4.48
N LEU A 193 -15.83 -7.61 -3.42
CA LEU A 193 -15.42 -6.22 -3.18
C LEU A 193 -14.51 -5.72 -4.32
N TYR A 194 -14.92 -4.62 -4.94
CA TYR A 194 -14.05 -3.78 -5.77
C TYR A 194 -13.58 -2.61 -4.92
N ASP A 195 -12.27 -2.40 -4.84
CA ASP A 195 -11.71 -1.15 -4.32
C ASP A 195 -10.98 -0.41 -5.44
N TYR A 196 -11.24 0.88 -5.52
CA TYR A 196 -10.64 1.79 -6.47
C TYR A 196 -9.70 2.70 -5.69
N TYR A 197 -8.43 2.68 -6.05
CA TYR A 197 -7.48 3.63 -5.52
C TYR A 197 -6.67 4.29 -6.62
N LYS A 198 -6.31 5.54 -6.36
CA LYS A 198 -5.58 6.41 -7.25
C LYS A 198 -4.27 6.79 -6.61
N LEU A 199 -3.20 6.71 -7.39
CA LEU A 199 -1.88 7.14 -7.01
C LEU A 199 -1.40 8.19 -8.00
N GLU A 200 -1.13 9.38 -7.50
CA GLU A 200 -0.52 10.44 -8.29
C GLU A 200 0.84 10.79 -7.71
N PHE A 201 1.79 11.03 -8.60
CA PHE A 201 3.07 11.59 -8.19
C PHE A 201 3.55 12.62 -9.19
N LYS A 202 4.34 13.55 -8.67
CA LYS A 202 4.97 14.63 -9.41
C LYS A 202 6.46 14.60 -9.11
N VAL A 203 7.27 14.45 -10.14
CA VAL A 203 8.72 14.31 -10.00
C VAL A 203 9.43 15.23 -10.97
N THR A 204 10.46 15.91 -10.47
CA THR A 204 11.39 16.71 -11.27
C THR A 204 12.67 15.92 -11.54
N PRO A 205 13.26 16.06 -12.74
CA PRO A 205 14.61 15.55 -13.00
C PRO A 205 15.65 16.35 -12.20
N HIS A 206 16.73 15.70 -11.77
CA HIS A 206 17.84 16.36 -11.04
C HIS A 206 19.09 16.55 -11.90
N CYS A 207 19.25 15.74 -12.95
CA CYS A 207 20.35 15.92 -13.90
C CYS A 207 20.22 17.29 -14.59
N PRO A 208 21.30 18.04 -14.89
CA PRO A 208 21.23 19.21 -15.74
C PRO A 208 20.80 18.85 -17.17
N ASP A 209 20.32 19.83 -17.93
CA ASP A 209 19.94 19.61 -19.32
C ASP A 209 21.12 19.10 -20.15
N GLY A 210 20.83 18.12 -21.02
CA GLY A 210 21.76 17.73 -22.07
C GLY A 210 21.58 18.67 -23.24
N ALA A 211 22.58 19.52 -23.46
CA ALA A 211 22.78 20.15 -24.76
C ALA A 211 22.77 19.11 -25.88
#